data_AF-A0A5R9F9J4-F1
#
_entry.id   AF-A0A5R9F9J4-F1
#
_cell.length_a   1.000
_cell.length_b   1.000
_cell.length_c   1.000
_cell.angle_alpha   90.00
_cell.angle_beta   90.00
_cell.angle_gamma   90.00
#
_symmetry.space_group_name_H-M   'P 1'
#
loop_
_entity.id
_entity.type
_entity.pdbx_description
1 polymer ?
#
loop_
_entity_poly.entity_id
_entity_poly.type
_entity_poly.pdbx_seq_one_letter_code
_entity_poly.pdbx_strand_id
1 'polypeptide(L)' 'MVFIKTGGTKMKSTTIDLAGQNVHYYEWGKSGKPVLVLLHGLANSADCFRELVSYLKEEYHVFAFDNSGHGRTGAFRI' A
#
# COMPACT_ATOMS: atom_id res chain seq x y z
N MET A 1 -23.39 -12.75 8.12
CA MET A 1 -22.33 -12.24 9.00
C MET A 1 -21.04 -12.98 8.63
N VAL A 2 -20.16 -12.34 7.84
CA VAL A 2 -18.87 -12.93 7.46
C VAL A 2 -17.83 -12.43 8.45
N PHE A 3 -17.24 -13.34 9.22
CA PHE A 3 -16.12 -13.02 10.10
C PHE A 3 -14.83 -13.05 9.27
N ILE A 4 -14.22 -11.88 9.02
CA ILE A 4 -12.88 -11.81 8.42
C ILE A 4 -11.86 -12.03 9.55
N LYS A 5 -11.21 -13.20 9.54
CA LYS A 5 -10.15 -13.54 10.49
C LYS A 5 -8.88 -12.79 10.09
N THR A 6 -8.55 -11.71 10.79
CA THR A 6 -7.35 -10.88 10.54
C THR A 6 -6.07 -11.52 11.13
N GLY A 7 -5.78 -12.77 10.77
CA GLY A 7 -4.50 -13.40 11.12
C GLY A 7 -3.44 -13.08 10.07
N GLY A 8 -2.79 -11.92 10.15
CA GLY A 8 -1.68 -11.57 9.26
C GLY A 8 -0.85 -10.43 9.83
N THR A 9 0.40 -10.28 9.37
CA THR A 9 1.35 -9.25 9.83
C THR A 9 0.73 -7.86 9.84
N LYS A 10 1.11 -7.06 10.85
CA LYS A 10 0.59 -5.70 11.05
C LYS A 10 0.93 -4.85 9.82
N MET A 11 -0.07 -4.16 9.29
CA MET A 11 0.11 -3.17 8.24
C MET A 11 1.12 -2.10 8.69
N LYS A 12 2.09 -1.81 7.84
CA LYS A 12 2.99 -0.68 7.99
C LYS A 12 2.54 0.44 7.07
N SER A 13 2.60 1.67 7.56
CA SER A 13 2.28 2.89 6.83
C SER A 13 3.44 3.86 7.03
N THR A 14 4.17 4.18 5.96
CA THR A 14 5.37 5.03 6.07
C THR A 14 5.63 5.77 4.76
N THR A 15 6.68 6.57 4.73
CA THR A 15 7.12 7.30 3.55
C THR A 15 8.54 6.88 3.19
N ILE A 16 8.87 6.94 1.91
CA ILE A 16 10.22 6.78 1.40
C ILE A 16 10.58 8.00 0.55
N ASP A 17 11.83 8.48 0.67
CA ASP A 17 12.36 9.50 -0.22
C ASP A 17 12.73 8.86 -1.55
N LEU A 18 12.01 9.25 -2.60
CA LEU A 18 12.29 8.88 -3.98
C LEU A 18 12.63 10.15 -4.75
N ALA A 19 13.93 10.38 -4.95
CA ALA A 19 14.46 11.52 -5.71
C ALA A 19 13.99 12.90 -5.19
N GLY A 20 13.93 13.09 -3.88
CA GLY A 20 13.51 14.35 -3.25
C GLY A 20 12.00 14.49 -3.05
N GLN A 21 11.23 13.46 -3.41
CA GLN A 21 9.81 13.35 -3.11
C GLN A 21 9.58 12.33 -1.99
N ASN A 22 8.96 12.77 -0.89
CA ASN A 22 8.44 11.85 0.11
C ASN A 22 7.18 11.17 -0.44
N VAL A 23 7.30 9.89 -0.77
CA VAL A 23 6.20 9.05 -1.29
C VAL A 23 5.67 8.17 -0.17
N HIS A 24 4.38 8.30 0.14
CA HIS A 24 3.69 7.45 1.11
C HIS A 24 3.35 6.09 0.49
N TYR A 25 3.47 5.04 1.31
CA TYR A 25 3.02 3.71 0.96
C TYR A 25 2.55 2.92 2.18
N TYR A 26 1.75 1.90 1.89
CA TYR A 26 1.42 0.83 2.81
C TYR A 26 2.18 -0.44 2.45
N GLU A 27 2.53 -1.22 3.47
CA GLU A 27 3.21 -2.52 3.35
C GLU A 27 2.49 -3.57 4.19
N TRP A 28 2.28 -4.75 3.60
CA TRP A 28 1.67 -5.92 4.24
C TRP A 28 2.39 -7.22 3.84
N GLY A 29 2.20 -8.27 4.62
CA GLY A 29 2.77 -9.59 4.35
C GLY A 29 4.16 -9.76 4.95
N LYS A 30 4.93 -10.71 4.45
CA LYS A 30 6.28 -11.05 4.94
C LYS A 30 7.28 -11.06 3.79
N SER A 31 8.50 -10.63 4.08
CA SER A 31 9.64 -10.78 3.17
C SER A 31 9.82 -12.26 2.77
N GLY A 32 10.19 -12.49 1.51
CA GLY A 32 10.37 -13.82 0.91
C GLY A 32 9.13 -14.36 0.19
N LYS A 33 7.98 -13.69 0.27
CA LYS A 33 6.82 -13.95 -0.60
C LYS A 33 6.97 -13.21 -1.94
N PRO A 34 6.29 -13.65 -3.02
CA PRO A 34 6.19 -12.86 -4.24
C PRO A 34 5.72 -11.44 -3.96
N VAL A 35 6.37 -10.46 -4.61
CA VAL A 35 6.05 -9.05 -4.41
C VAL A 35 4.87 -8.66 -5.29
N LEU A 36 3.87 -7.98 -4.70
CA LEU A 36 2.75 -7.38 -5.41
C LEU A 36 2.76 -5.87 -5.17
N VAL A 37 2.80 -5.10 -6.25
CA VAL A 37 2.72 -3.63 -6.20
C VAL A 37 1.34 -3.19 -6.70
N LEU A 38 0.66 -2.36 -5.91
CA LEU A 38 -0.65 -1.83 -6.22
C LEU A 38 -0.58 -0.32 -6.45
N LEU A 39 -1.14 0.13 -7.58
CA LEU A 39 -1.20 1.52 -7.99
C LEU A 39 -2.66 1.91 -8.19
N HIS A 40 -3.09 2.99 -7.54
CA HIS A 40 -4.47 3.45 -7.62
C HIS A 40 -4.70 4.30 -8.88
N GLY A 41 -5.97 4.42 -9.29
CA GLY A 41 -6.41 5.28 -10.38
C GLY A 41 -6.65 6.74 -9.95
N LEU A 42 -7.19 7.56 -10.86
CA LEU A 42 -7.52 8.96 -10.60
C LEU A 42 -8.49 9.12 -9.42
N ALA A 43 -8.31 10.21 -8.65
CA ALA A 43 -9.16 10.59 -7.52
C ALA A 43 -9.25 9.55 -6.38
N ASN A 44 -8.24 8.69 -6.24
CA ASN A 44 -8.15 7.71 -5.18
C ASN A 44 -6.80 7.79 -4.43
N SER A 45 -6.56 6.87 -3.49
CA SER A 45 -5.31 6.72 -2.74
C SER A 45 -5.01 5.23 -2.53
N ALA A 46 -3.82 4.90 -2.04
CA ALA A 46 -3.40 3.53 -1.71
C ALA A 46 -4.35 2.81 -0.74
N ASP A 47 -5.12 3.56 0.06
CA ASP A 47 -6.05 2.98 1.04
C ASP A 47 -7.20 2.20 0.38
N CYS A 48 -7.54 2.46 -0.89
CA CYS A 48 -8.60 1.73 -1.58
C CYS A 48 -8.34 0.23 -1.71
N PHE A 49 -7.08 -0.20 -1.57
CA PHE A 49 -6.71 -1.60 -1.66
C PHE A 49 -6.83 -2.36 -0.34
N ARG A 50 -7.15 -1.70 0.78
CA ARG A 50 -7.15 -2.32 2.12
C ARG A 50 -7.95 -3.62 2.18
N GLU A 51 -9.15 -3.63 1.58
CA GLU A 51 -10.00 -4.82 1.53
C GLU A 51 -9.38 -5.91 0.65
N LEU A 52 -8.94 -5.58 -0.56
CA LEU A 52 -8.27 -6.51 -1.47
C LEU A 52 -7.05 -7.17 -0.81
N VAL A 53 -6.22 -6.38 -0.12
CA VAL A 53 -5.01 -6.89 0.55
C VAL A 53 -5.34 -7.86 1.67
N SER A 54 -6.52 -7.77 2.30
CA SER A 54 -6.94 -8.72 3.32
C SER A 54 -7.03 -10.16 2.79
N TYR A 55 -7.24 -10.33 1.49
CA TYR A 55 -7.29 -11.64 0.80
C TYR A 55 -5.94 -12.08 0.24
N LEU A 56 -4.98 -11.16 0.03
CA LEU A 56 -3.73 -11.42 -0.69
C LEU A 56 -2.48 -11.46 0.19
N LYS A 57 -2.51 -10.83 1.37
CA LYS A 57 -1.32 -10.59 2.21
C LYS A 57 -0.62 -11.85 2.75
N GLU A 58 -1.26 -13.01 2.75
CA GLU A 58 -0.64 -14.27 3.19
C GLU A 58 0.19 -14.94 2.07
N GLU A 59 -0.14 -14.61 0.81
CA GLU A 59 0.51 -15.14 -0.38
C GLU A 59 1.55 -14.17 -0.95
N TYR A 60 1.35 -12.86 -0.76
CA TYR A 60 2.18 -11.80 -1.33
C TYR A 60 2.79 -10.88 -0.28
N HIS A 61 3.97 -10.35 -0.55
CA HIS A 61 4.51 -9.16 0.11
C HIS A 61 3.99 -7.93 -0.66
N VAL A 62 3.00 -7.26 -0.09
CA VAL A 62 2.22 -6.24 -0.82
C VAL A 62 2.71 -4.84 -0.47
N PHE A 63 2.90 -4.02 -1.50
CA PHE A 63 3.15 -2.59 -1.40
C PHE A 63 2.07 -1.81 -2.16
N ALA A 64 1.42 -0.84 -1.52
CA ALA A 64 0.48 0.06 -2.18
C ALA A 64 0.95 1.50 -1.99
N PHE A 65 1.17 2.23 -3.08
CA PHE A 65 1.73 3.58 -3.08
C PHE A 65 0.66 4.63 -3.32
N ASP A 66 0.78 5.76 -2.63
CA ASP A 66 0.06 6.98 -2.98
C ASP A 66 0.80 7.67 -4.14
N ASN A 67 0.14 7.79 -5.29
CA ASN A 67 0.67 8.52 -6.44
C ASN A 67 0.96 9.99 -6.07
N SER A 68 1.82 10.66 -6.83
CA SER A 68 2.11 12.08 -6.62
C SER A 68 0.82 12.92 -6.61
N GLY A 69 0.70 13.80 -5.62
CA GLY A 69 -0.47 14.65 -5.39
C GLY A 69 -1.71 13.94 -4.83
N HIS A 70 -1.61 12.68 -4.42
CA HIS A 70 -2.71 11.89 -3.87
C HIS A 70 -2.40 11.38 -2.47
N GLY A 71 -3.46 11.08 -1.71
CA GLY A 71 -3.36 10.54 -0.36
C GLY A 71 -2.44 11.37 0.54
N ARG A 72 -1.34 10.77 0.98
CA ARG A 72 -0.32 11.38 1.84
C ARG A 72 0.98 11.70 1.09
N THR A 73 1.05 11.45 -0.22
CA THR A 73 2.15 11.91 -1.08
C THR A 73 1.88 13.34 -1.52
N GLY A 74 2.83 14.23 -1.29
CA GLY A 74 2.72 15.64 -1.69
C GLY A 74 2.56 15.84 -3.20
N ALA A 75 2.24 17.08 -3.60
CA ALA A 75 2.07 17.45 -5.01
C ALA A 75 3.30 17.10 -5.86
N PHE A 76 3.07 16.91 -7.16
CA PHE A 76 4.12 16.63 -8.13
C PHE A 76 5.20 17.72 -8.06
N ARG A 77 6.47 17.30 -8.03
CA ARG A 77 7.62 18.21 -8.09
C ARG A 77 8.09 18.27 -9.54
N ILE A 78 8.07 19.47 -10.11
CA ILE A 78 8.68 19.81 -11.40
C ILE A 78 10.08 20.39 -11.20
#